data_AF-A0A957H9I9-F1
#
_entry.id   AF-A0A957H9I9-F1
#
_cell.length_a   1.000
_cell.length_b   1.000
_cell.length_c   1.000
_cell.angle_alpha   90.00
_cell.angle_beta   90.00
_cell.angle_gamma   90.00
#
_symmetry.space_group_name_H-M   'P 1'
#
loop_
_entity.id
_entity.type
_entity.pdbx_description
1 polymer ?
#
loop_
_entity_poly.entity_id
_entity_poly.type
_entity_poly.pdbx_seq_one_letter_code
_entity_poly.pdbx_strand_id
1 'polypeptide(L)' 'MARIAGINIPDNKHAVISLTYIYGIGKTTALKICANSG' A
#
# COMPACT_ATOMS: atom_id res chain seq x y z
N MET A 1 -2.59 -7.82 9.39
CA MET A 1 -3.67 -7.05 8.74
C MET A 1 -3.52 -5.58 9.09
N ALA A 2 -3.02 -4.78 8.15
CA ALA A 2 -3.06 -3.32 8.28
C ALA A 2 -4.39 -2.82 7.68
N ARG A 3 -5.10 -1.94 8.38
CA ARG A 3 -6.32 -1.31 7.86
C ARG A 3 -5.99 0.13 7.48
N ILE A 4 -6.00 0.43 6.19
CA ILE A 4 -5.76 1.79 5.67
C ILE A 4 -6.98 2.20 4.85
N ALA A 5 -7.51 3.41 5.13
CA ALA A 5 -8.67 3.99 4.45
C ALA A 5 -9.92 3.08 4.39
N GLY A 6 -10.11 2.22 5.41
CA GLY A 6 -11.23 1.28 5.47
C GLY A 6 -11.02 -0.04 4.72
N ILE A 7 -9.86 -0.23 4.08
CA ILE A 7 -9.52 -1.38 3.24
C ILE A 7 -8.54 -2.28 4.00
N ASN A 8 -8.73 -3.59 3.89
CA ASN A 8 -7.89 -4.58 4.56
C ASN A 8 -6.68 -4.92 3.69
N ILE A 9 -5.48 -4.59 4.18
CA ILE A 9 -4.24 -4.79 3.46
C ILE A 9 -3.58 -6.08 3.93
N PRO A 10 -3.25 -7.00 3.01
CA PRO A 10 -2.54 -8.22 3.34
C PRO A 10 -1.13 -7.89 3.83
N ASP A 11 -0.76 -8.44 4.99
CA ASP A 11 0.58 -8.30 5.60
C ASP A 11 1.62 -9.24 4.97
N ASN A 12 1.19 -10.31 4.30
CA ASN A 12 2.08 -11.30 3.69
C ASN A 12 2.47 -10.96 2.23
N LYS A 13 2.60 -9.67 1.91
CA LYS A 13 3.02 -9.17 0.58
C LYS A 13 3.92 -7.95 0.73
N HIS A 14 4.70 -7.66 -0.32
CA HIS A 14 5.47 -6.41 -0.38
C HIS A 14 4.57 -5.20 -0.15
N ALA A 15 5.00 -4.28 0.73
CA ALA A 15 4.26 -3.07 1.09
C ALA A 15 3.75 -2.29 -0.15
N VAL A 16 4.56 -2.22 -1.21
CA VAL A 16 4.18 -1.60 -2.50
C VAL A 16 2.93 -2.26 -3.11
N ILE A 17 2.88 -3.59 -3.15
CA ILE A 17 1.74 -4.34 -3.71
C ILE A 17 0.53 -4.20 -2.80
N SER A 18 0.75 -4.31 -1.50
CA SER A 18 -0.25 -4.13 -0.45
C SER A 18 -0.94 -2.77 -0.52
N LEU A 19 -0.20 -1.69 -0.82
CA LEU A 19 -0.76 -0.34 -1.02
C LEU A 19 -1.58 -0.20 -2.31
N THR A 20 -1.31 -1.01 -3.35
CA THR A 20 -2.11 -0.96 -4.60
C THR A 20 -3.54 -1.50 -4.45
N TYR A 21 -3.86 -2.13 -3.32
CA TYR A 21 -5.24 -2.49 -2.99
C TYR A 21 -6.08 -1.28 -2.55
N ILE A 22 -5.45 -0.14 -2.26
CA ILE A 22 -6.15 1.09 -1.91
C ILE A 22 -6.64 1.76 -3.20
N TYR A 23 -7.94 2.02 -3.28
CA TYR A 23 -8.53 2.74 -4.42
C TYR A 23 -7.86 4.11 -4.60
N GLY A 24 -7.32 4.35 -5.80
CA GLY A 24 -6.56 5.58 -6.12
C GLY A 24 -5.04 5.49 -5.88
N ILE A 25 -4.52 4.40 -5.30
CA ILE A 25 -3.08 4.19 -5.15
C ILE A 25 -2.59 3.20 -6.21
N GLY A 26 -1.97 3.74 -7.27
CA GLY A 26 -1.28 2.94 -8.29
C GLY A 26 0.14 2.54 -7.86
N LYS A 27 0.81 1.73 -8.70
CA LYS A 27 2.19 1.25 -8.46
C LYS A 27 3.18 2.40 -8.21
N THR A 28 3.08 3.49 -8.96
CA THR A 28 3.96 4.67 -8.83
C THR A 28 3.76 5.39 -7.50
N THR A 29 2.51 5.58 -7.08
CA THR A 29 2.17 6.19 -5.79
C THR A 29 2.59 5.30 -4.63
N ALA A 30 2.33 4.00 -4.72
CA ALA A 30 2.77 3.03 -3.71
C ALA A 30 4.30 3.02 -3.54
N LEU A 31 5.06 3.10 -4.64
CA LEU A 31 6.52 3.14 -4.60
C LEU A 31 7.03 4.45 -3.99
N LYS A 32 6.42 5.60 -4.32
CA LYS A 32 6.71 6.89 -3.69
C LYS A 32 6.42 6.88 -2.19
N ILE A 33 5.29 6.33 -1.77
CA ILE A 33 4.92 6.21 -0.35
C ILE A 33 5.94 5.33 0.38
N CYS A 34 6.26 4.15 -0.17
CA CYS A 34 7.28 3.28 0.41
C CYS A 34 8.67 3.94 0.47
N ALA A 35 9.04 4.74 -0.54
CA ALA A 35 10.31 5.46 -0.56
C ALA A 35 10.35 6.65 0.41
N ASN A 36 9.19 7.26 0.72
CA ASN A 36 9.07 8.41 1.61
C ASN A 36 8.73 8.01 3.07
N SER A 37 8.37 6.75 3.30
CA SER A 37 8.08 6.17 4.62
C SER A 37 9.19 5.23 5.13
N GLY A 38 10.28 5.07 4.37
CA GLY A 38 11.53 4.47 4.85
C GLY A 38 12.45 5.53 5.43
#